data_AF-A0A2M6XUA7-F1
#
_entry.id   AF-A0A2M6XUA7-F1
#
_cell.length_a   1.000
_cell.length_b   1.000
_cell.length_c   1.000
_cell.angle_alpha   90.00
_cell.angle_beta   90.00
_cell.angle_gamma   90.00
#
_symmetry.space_group_name_H-M   'P 1'
#
loop_
_entity.id
_entity.type
_entity.pdbx_description
1 polymer ?
#
loop_
_entity_poly.entity_id
_entity_poly.type
_entity_poly.pdbx_seq_one_letter_code
_entity_poly.pdbx_strand_id
1 'polypeptide(L)'
;MTKEQRFYKALQDVFIGAKIEGKGGFVNLMRIKSNYYRKIEDILKKDIEAALKSPACAGEPHVDRHPKFRDELFDKLYSFFNRYFTESGSIYFNSTPFHNDIYEKVYTDEKDVILFWKTQMLYYVKTDRIFRSLPIEFDGFKFYFDASKIEAKKANEKRSLVFELSKVREDPEGKPSASNGAGGTIVFAVQYSERGAKTKQDELLKAIKRKGIAITEEQLERAFRVFEKQSE
;
A
#
# COMPACT_ATOMS: atom_id res chain seq x y z
N MET A 1 2.89 -19.10 -8.74
CA MET A 1 3.64 -17.95 -9.29
C MET A 1 4.98 -18.46 -9.81
N THR A 2 5.38 -18.07 -11.01
CA THR A 2 6.73 -18.35 -11.56
C THR A 2 7.80 -17.50 -10.85
N LYS A 3 9.09 -17.87 -10.92
CA LYS A 3 10.18 -17.08 -10.30
C LYS A 3 10.25 -15.65 -10.83
N GLU A 4 10.03 -15.50 -12.12
CA GLU A 4 9.89 -14.22 -12.80
C GLU A 4 8.74 -13.37 -12.22
N GLN A 5 7.55 -13.96 -12.07
CA GLN A 5 6.40 -13.26 -11.47
C GLN A 5 6.70 -12.83 -10.03
N ARG A 6 7.40 -13.67 -9.26
CA ARG A 6 7.82 -13.33 -7.89
C ARG A 6 8.78 -12.16 -7.86
N PHE A 7 9.76 -12.13 -8.76
CA PHE A 7 10.71 -11.03 -8.89
C PHE A 7 10.01 -9.71 -9.22
N TYR A 8 9.21 -9.67 -10.30
CA TYR A 8 8.54 -8.42 -10.70
C TYR A 8 7.55 -7.94 -9.64
N LYS A 9 6.86 -8.86 -8.95
CA LYS A 9 6.02 -8.49 -7.83
C LYS A 9 6.82 -7.85 -6.70
N ALA A 10 7.93 -8.44 -6.29
CA ALA A 10 8.80 -7.87 -5.25
C ALA A 10 9.33 -6.48 -5.67
N LEU A 11 9.74 -6.32 -6.92
CA LEU A 11 10.19 -5.04 -7.46
C LEU A 11 9.07 -3.97 -7.42
N GLN A 12 7.85 -4.34 -7.83
CA GLN A 12 6.70 -3.45 -7.78
C GLN A 12 6.33 -3.08 -6.34
N ASP A 13 6.32 -4.05 -5.42
CA ASP A 13 6.02 -3.82 -4.02
C ASP A 13 7.02 -2.85 -3.37
N VAL A 14 8.31 -2.98 -3.68
CA VAL A 14 9.40 -2.13 -3.15
C VAL A 14 9.35 -0.70 -3.69
N PHE A 15 9.09 -0.51 -4.99
CA PHE A 15 9.31 0.79 -5.64
C PHE A 15 8.03 1.54 -6.04
N ILE A 16 6.99 0.81 -6.42
CA ILE A 16 5.71 1.38 -6.82
C ILE A 16 4.76 1.37 -5.64
N GLY A 17 4.76 0.29 -4.86
CA GLY A 17 3.89 0.07 -3.72
C GLY A 17 2.41 0.14 -4.10
N ALA A 18 1.56 0.34 -3.10
CA ALA A 18 0.13 0.46 -3.33
C ALA A 18 -0.27 1.92 -3.65
N LYS A 19 -1.26 2.07 -4.54
CA LYS A 19 -1.73 3.36 -5.02
C LYS A 19 -2.20 4.24 -3.85
N ILE A 20 -1.71 5.47 -3.82
CA ILE A 20 -2.08 6.46 -2.80
C ILE A 20 -3.21 7.32 -3.36
N GLU A 21 -4.24 7.49 -2.55
CA GLU A 21 -5.41 8.32 -2.84
C GLU A 21 -5.32 9.65 -2.09
N GLY A 22 -6.13 10.62 -2.51
CA GLY A 22 -6.16 11.94 -1.90
C GLY A 22 -5.43 13.03 -2.70
N LYS A 23 -5.29 14.18 -2.06
CA LYS A 23 -4.68 15.39 -2.60
C LYS A 23 -3.61 15.93 -1.63
N GLY A 24 -2.60 16.61 -2.17
CA GLY A 24 -1.54 17.26 -1.38
C GLY A 24 -0.12 16.96 -1.86
N GLY A 25 0.85 17.64 -1.26
CA GLY A 25 2.26 17.56 -1.65
C GLY A 25 2.85 16.15 -1.53
N PHE A 26 2.57 15.46 -0.42
CA PHE A 26 3.01 14.08 -0.22
C PHE A 26 2.45 13.12 -1.28
N VAL A 27 1.15 13.19 -1.57
CA VAL A 27 0.50 12.33 -2.59
C VAL A 27 1.09 12.60 -3.98
N ASN A 28 1.35 13.87 -4.30
CA ASN A 28 2.01 14.24 -5.56
C ASN A 28 3.43 13.68 -5.64
N LEU A 29 4.22 13.79 -4.56
CA LEU A 29 5.57 13.23 -4.50
C LEU A 29 5.56 11.72 -4.69
N MET A 30 4.65 11.00 -4.03
CA MET A 30 4.52 9.56 -4.19
C MET A 30 4.08 9.16 -5.59
N ARG A 31 3.24 9.98 -6.26
CA ARG A 31 2.88 9.77 -7.67
C ARG A 31 4.08 9.96 -8.60
N ILE A 32 4.91 10.98 -8.35
CA ILE A 32 6.15 11.21 -9.09
C ILE A 32 7.12 10.04 -8.88
N LYS A 33 7.33 9.62 -7.62
CA LYS A 33 8.16 8.46 -7.25
C LYS A 33 7.68 7.20 -8.01
N SER A 34 6.39 6.88 -7.92
CA SER A 34 5.79 5.72 -8.60
C SER A 34 5.98 5.78 -10.12
N ASN A 35 5.73 6.95 -10.74
CA ASN A 35 5.92 7.13 -12.18
C ASN A 35 7.39 7.02 -12.62
N TYR A 36 8.32 7.53 -11.80
CA TYR A 36 9.75 7.38 -12.03
C TYR A 36 10.13 5.90 -12.04
N TYR A 37 9.73 5.15 -11.03
CA TYR A 37 10.07 3.73 -10.94
C TYR A 37 9.41 2.86 -12.00
N ARG A 38 8.23 3.22 -12.52
CA ARG A 38 7.66 2.55 -13.70
C ARG A 38 8.59 2.65 -14.92
N LYS A 39 9.20 3.81 -15.13
CA LYS A 39 10.18 3.98 -16.22
C LYS A 39 11.43 3.13 -15.98
N ILE A 40 11.88 3.03 -14.72
CA ILE A 40 13.01 2.17 -14.36
C ILE A 40 12.67 0.69 -14.56
N GLU A 41 11.45 0.26 -14.23
CA GLU A 41 10.97 -1.11 -14.48
C GLU A 41 11.05 -1.47 -15.97
N ASP A 42 10.66 -0.54 -16.86
CA ASP A 42 10.76 -0.74 -18.31
C ASP A 42 12.21 -0.85 -18.80
N ILE A 43 13.12 -0.03 -18.25
CA ILE A 43 14.56 -0.11 -18.55
C ILE A 43 15.11 -1.46 -18.08
N LEU A 44 14.82 -1.85 -16.84
CA LEU A 44 15.30 -3.10 -16.26
C LEU A 44 14.79 -4.33 -17.03
N LYS A 45 13.54 -4.31 -17.50
CA LYS A 45 12.99 -5.36 -18.37
C LYS A 45 13.80 -5.50 -19.66
N LYS A 46 14.13 -4.37 -20.31
CA LYS A 46 14.96 -4.37 -21.53
C LYS A 46 16.36 -4.91 -21.27
N ASP A 47 16.98 -4.53 -20.16
CA ASP A 47 18.33 -5.00 -19.80
C ASP A 47 18.33 -6.51 -19.51
N ILE A 48 17.32 -7.02 -18.80
CA ILE A 48 17.15 -8.46 -18.54
C ILE A 48 16.93 -9.21 -19.85
N GLU A 49 16.09 -8.71 -20.74
CA GLU A 49 15.87 -9.32 -22.05
C GLU A 49 17.14 -9.33 -22.92
N ALA A 50 17.91 -8.24 -22.90
CA ALA A 50 19.18 -8.16 -23.61
C ALA A 50 20.19 -9.17 -23.05
N ALA A 51 20.28 -9.29 -21.72
CA ALA A 51 21.14 -10.26 -21.05
C ALA A 51 20.77 -11.70 -21.43
N LEU A 52 19.47 -12.03 -21.46
CA LEU A 52 18.98 -13.35 -21.87
C LEU A 52 19.21 -13.67 -23.35
N LYS A 53 19.27 -12.65 -24.21
CA LYS A 53 19.59 -12.79 -25.65
C LYS A 53 21.10 -12.80 -25.92
N SER A 54 21.93 -12.46 -24.91
CA SER A 54 23.37 -12.29 -25.10
C SER A 54 24.09 -13.64 -25.37
N PRO A 55 25.13 -13.64 -26.22
CA PRO A 55 25.89 -14.84 -26.56
C PRO A 55 26.72 -15.39 -25.38
N ALA A 56 26.91 -14.62 -24.29
CA ALA A 56 27.50 -15.13 -23.05
C ALA A 56 26.64 -16.23 -22.38
N CYS A 57 25.35 -16.29 -22.71
CA CYS A 57 24.44 -17.37 -22.29
C CYS A 57 24.40 -18.54 -23.29
N ALA A 58 25.11 -18.43 -24.42
CA ALA A 58 25.17 -19.42 -25.51
C ALA A 58 26.43 -20.31 -25.41
N GLY A 59 27.04 -20.41 -24.22
CA GLY A 59 28.31 -21.07 -23.97
C GLY A 59 28.31 -22.59 -23.98
N GLU A 60 27.23 -23.28 -24.37
CA GLU A 60 27.26 -24.73 -24.62
C GLU A 60 26.51 -25.09 -25.92
N PRO A 61 27.09 -25.94 -26.81
CA PRO A 61 26.54 -26.20 -28.15
C PRO A 61 25.26 -27.05 -28.18
N HIS A 62 24.73 -27.47 -27.04
CA HIS A 62 23.67 -28.48 -26.96
C HIS A 62 22.64 -28.22 -25.87
N VAL A 63 22.02 -27.04 -25.78
CA VAL A 63 20.74 -26.93 -25.05
C VAL A 63 19.85 -25.87 -25.68
N ASP A 64 18.73 -26.31 -26.25
CA ASP A 64 17.61 -25.47 -26.63
C ASP A 64 17.26 -24.46 -25.51
N ARG A 65 17.55 -23.17 -25.76
CA ARG A 65 17.11 -22.00 -24.98
C ARG A 65 17.03 -22.22 -23.46
N HIS A 66 18.18 -22.41 -22.78
CA HIS A 66 18.34 -22.63 -21.33
C HIS A 66 17.22 -22.06 -20.43
N PRO A 67 16.14 -22.83 -20.15
CA PRO A 67 15.09 -22.42 -19.22
C PRO A 67 15.66 -22.31 -17.78
N LYS A 68 16.66 -23.15 -17.49
CA LYS A 68 17.40 -23.18 -16.22
C LYS A 68 18.11 -21.86 -15.92
N PHE A 69 18.72 -21.21 -16.92
CA PHE A 69 19.41 -19.94 -16.72
C PHE A 69 18.41 -18.79 -16.43
N ARG A 70 17.30 -18.75 -17.16
CA ARG A 70 16.22 -17.78 -16.90
C ARG A 70 15.72 -17.90 -15.46
N ASP A 71 15.46 -19.12 -15.02
CA ASP A 71 14.99 -19.37 -13.66
C ASP A 71 16.03 -19.02 -12.60
N GLU A 72 17.31 -19.30 -12.84
CA GLU A 72 18.40 -18.92 -11.93
C GLU A 72 18.55 -17.40 -11.84
N LEU A 73 18.55 -16.69 -12.97
CA LEU A 73 18.65 -15.25 -13.04
C LEU A 73 17.57 -14.58 -12.18
N PHE A 74 16.30 -14.96 -12.37
CA PHE A 74 15.19 -14.39 -11.59
C PHE A 74 15.26 -14.75 -10.11
N ASP A 75 15.81 -15.92 -9.76
CA ASP A 75 16.02 -16.31 -8.35
C ASP A 75 17.07 -15.44 -7.67
N LYS A 76 18.18 -15.17 -8.36
CA LYS A 76 19.26 -14.30 -7.88
C LYS A 76 18.79 -12.85 -7.76
N LEU A 77 18.07 -12.34 -8.76
CA LEU A 77 17.48 -11.01 -8.73
C LEU A 77 16.49 -10.88 -7.57
N TYR A 78 15.56 -11.82 -7.42
CA TYR A 78 14.62 -11.83 -6.29
C TYR A 78 15.37 -11.85 -4.95
N SER A 79 16.37 -12.72 -4.81
CA SER A 79 17.18 -12.82 -3.58
C SER A 79 17.89 -11.50 -3.26
N PHE A 80 18.42 -10.81 -4.26
CA PHE A 80 19.07 -9.51 -4.09
C PHE A 80 18.06 -8.45 -3.60
N PHE A 81 16.97 -8.24 -4.33
CA PHE A 81 16.00 -7.20 -3.98
C PHE A 81 15.31 -7.47 -2.63
N ASN A 82 15.02 -8.72 -2.31
CA ASN A 82 14.39 -9.08 -1.04
C ASN A 82 15.33 -8.94 0.17
N ARG A 83 16.65 -9.07 -0.02
CA ARG A 83 17.64 -9.01 1.08
C ARG A 83 18.13 -7.60 1.36
N TYR A 84 18.37 -6.82 0.31
CA TYR A 84 19.08 -5.54 0.39
C TYR A 84 18.17 -4.31 0.33
N PHE A 85 16.88 -4.48 0.04
CA PHE A 85 15.92 -3.37 0.06
C PHE A 85 14.93 -3.53 1.21
N THR A 86 14.56 -2.40 1.83
CA THR A 86 13.40 -2.32 2.71
C THR A 86 12.11 -2.30 1.91
N GLU A 87 10.98 -2.50 2.60
CA GLU A 87 9.63 -2.27 2.05
C GLU A 87 9.45 -0.85 1.47
N SER A 88 10.25 0.13 1.89
CA SER A 88 10.20 1.50 1.40
C SER A 88 11.10 1.77 0.18
N GLY A 89 11.92 0.78 -0.21
CA GLY A 89 12.89 0.88 -1.31
C GLY A 89 14.23 1.53 -0.96
N SER A 90 14.55 1.65 0.33
CA SER A 90 15.87 2.07 0.78
C SER A 90 16.81 0.88 0.83
N ILE A 91 18.10 1.10 0.54
CA ILE A 91 19.12 0.07 0.70
C ILE A 91 19.33 -0.17 2.20
N TYR A 92 18.94 -1.34 2.66
CA TYR A 92 19.07 -1.77 4.05
C TYR A 92 19.13 -3.30 4.07
N PHE A 93 20.01 -3.83 4.90
CA PHE A 93 20.21 -5.25 5.10
C PHE A 93 19.09 -5.86 5.96
N ASN A 94 17.85 -5.83 5.44
CA ASN A 94 16.63 -6.14 6.20
C ASN A 94 16.52 -7.62 6.61
N SER A 95 17.01 -8.52 5.76
CA SER A 95 16.95 -9.96 5.99
C SER A 95 18.31 -10.60 5.75
N THR A 96 19.18 -10.46 6.74
CA THR A 96 20.53 -11.05 6.72
C THR A 96 20.62 -12.15 7.79
N PRO A 97 20.38 -13.42 7.42
CA PRO A 97 20.62 -14.53 8.34
C PRO A 97 22.07 -14.52 8.83
N PHE A 98 22.29 -14.83 10.11
CA PHE A 98 23.59 -14.77 10.78
C PHE A 98 24.70 -15.54 10.03
N HIS A 99 24.37 -16.67 9.39
CA HIS A 99 25.31 -17.50 8.64
C HIS A 99 25.83 -16.88 7.32
N ASN A 100 25.27 -15.77 6.86
CA ASN A 100 25.72 -15.11 5.63
C ASN A 100 26.86 -14.11 5.87
N ASP A 101 27.27 -13.87 7.13
CA ASP A 101 28.42 -13.03 7.51
C ASP A 101 28.46 -11.66 6.80
N ILE A 102 27.28 -11.06 6.56
CA ILE A 102 27.15 -9.79 5.81
C ILE A 102 27.62 -8.58 6.64
N TYR A 103 27.59 -8.70 7.97
CA TYR A 103 28.17 -7.72 8.88
C TYR A 103 29.55 -8.18 9.33
N GLU A 104 30.50 -7.24 9.39
CA GLU A 104 31.83 -7.50 9.92
C GLU A 104 31.73 -7.92 11.40
N LYS A 105 32.29 -9.09 11.75
CA LYS A 105 32.41 -9.56 13.13
C LYS A 105 33.35 -8.61 13.88
N VAL A 106 32.87 -8.01 14.96
CA VAL A 106 33.71 -7.17 15.84
C VAL A 106 34.51 -8.09 16.75
N TYR A 107 35.82 -8.13 16.55
CA TYR A 107 36.72 -9.05 17.26
C TYR A 107 37.43 -8.45 18.49
N THR A 108 37.28 -7.13 18.75
CA THR A 108 38.05 -6.42 19.80
C THR A 108 37.29 -5.25 20.43
N ASP A 109 37.49 -5.04 21.74
CA ASP A 109 36.81 -4.02 22.57
C ASP A 109 37.11 -2.56 22.16
N GLU A 110 38.24 -2.29 21.49
CA GLU A 110 38.58 -0.94 20.99
C GLU A 110 37.69 -0.47 19.83
N LYS A 111 36.99 -1.39 19.15
CA LYS A 111 36.09 -1.09 18.02
C LYS A 111 34.64 -0.79 18.45
N ASP A 112 34.35 -0.82 19.75
CA ASP A 112 33.00 -0.61 20.30
C ASP A 112 32.46 0.82 20.07
N VAL A 113 33.36 1.77 19.76
CA VAL A 113 33.01 3.15 19.37
C VAL A 113 32.24 3.23 18.04
N ILE A 114 32.28 2.19 17.21
CA ILE A 114 31.55 2.11 15.94
C ILE A 114 30.03 1.99 16.18
N LEU A 115 29.61 1.40 17.31
CA LEU A 115 28.20 1.28 17.66
C LEU A 115 27.55 2.65 17.92
N PHE A 116 28.32 3.61 18.46
CA PHE A 116 27.87 4.98 18.74
C PHE A 116 27.60 5.81 17.48
N TRP A 117 28.34 5.61 16.39
CA TRP A 117 28.05 6.25 15.10
C TRP A 117 26.77 5.69 14.46
N LYS A 118 26.44 4.42 14.74
CA LYS A 118 25.24 3.75 14.23
C LYS A 118 23.95 4.28 14.85
N THR A 119 24.02 4.78 16.09
CA THR A 119 22.89 5.41 16.80
C THR A 119 22.81 6.92 16.58
N GLN A 120 23.88 7.58 16.15
CA GLN A 120 23.89 9.02 15.82
C GLN A 120 22.88 9.39 14.71
N MET A 121 22.49 8.45 13.84
CA MET A 121 21.49 8.63 12.79
C MET A 121 20.13 7.97 13.10
N LEU A 122 19.76 7.78 14.37
CA LEU A 122 18.40 7.35 14.72
C LEU A 122 17.43 8.54 14.58
N TYR A 123 16.81 8.63 13.41
CA TYR A 123 15.72 9.56 13.18
C TYR A 123 14.39 8.90 13.56
N TYR A 124 13.66 9.50 14.49
CA TYR A 124 12.26 9.13 14.71
C TYR A 124 11.43 9.61 13.52
N VAL A 125 11.13 8.70 12.60
CA VAL A 125 10.25 9.00 11.46
C VAL A 125 8.83 8.79 11.91
N LYS A 126 8.09 9.88 12.09
CA LYS A 126 6.65 9.82 12.31
C LYS A 126 5.96 9.52 10.97
N THR A 127 5.28 8.38 10.89
CA THR A 127 4.44 8.04 9.74
C THR A 127 3.03 8.56 9.94
N ASP A 128 2.51 9.30 8.96
CA ASP A 128 1.09 9.65 8.92
C ASP A 128 0.26 8.50 8.35
N ARG A 129 -0.99 8.39 8.83
CA ARG A 129 -1.94 7.39 8.35
C ARG A 129 -2.43 7.76 6.94
N ILE A 130 -2.29 6.82 6.00
CA ILE A 130 -2.76 6.98 4.62
C ILE A 130 -4.08 6.23 4.47
N PHE A 131 -5.17 6.97 4.31
CA PHE A 131 -6.50 6.39 4.09
C PHE A 131 -6.73 6.07 2.62
N ARG A 132 -7.34 4.92 2.34
CA ARG A 132 -7.78 4.51 1.00
C ARG A 132 -9.28 4.33 0.98
N SER A 133 -9.87 4.46 -0.20
CA SER A 133 -11.28 4.16 -0.41
C SER A 133 -11.51 2.68 -0.17
N LEU A 134 -12.54 2.35 0.61
CA LEU A 134 -12.79 1.00 1.07
C LEU A 134 -14.29 0.67 0.99
N PRO A 135 -14.69 -0.39 0.27
CA PRO A 135 -16.00 -1.00 0.44
C PRO A 135 -16.03 -1.83 1.73
N ILE A 136 -17.09 -1.67 2.52
CA ILE A 136 -17.31 -2.37 3.77
C ILE A 136 -18.72 -2.96 3.73
N GLU A 137 -18.83 -4.27 3.92
CA GLU A 137 -20.12 -4.97 3.91
C GLU A 137 -20.29 -5.76 5.21
N PHE A 138 -21.37 -5.49 5.93
CA PHE A 138 -21.78 -6.26 7.12
C PHE A 138 -23.27 -6.05 7.38
N ASP A 139 -23.89 -7.00 8.10
CA ASP A 139 -25.31 -6.98 8.47
C ASP A 139 -26.27 -6.74 7.28
N GLY A 140 -25.89 -7.17 6.08
CA GLY A 140 -26.66 -6.99 4.85
C GLY A 140 -26.59 -5.59 4.22
N PHE A 141 -25.80 -4.68 4.79
CA PHE A 141 -25.59 -3.33 4.26
C PHE A 141 -24.24 -3.21 3.53
N LYS A 142 -24.24 -2.44 2.45
CA LYS A 142 -23.03 -2.09 1.70
C LYS A 142 -22.68 -0.63 1.92
N PHE A 143 -21.50 -0.39 2.48
CA PHE A 143 -20.93 0.93 2.66
C PHE A 143 -19.74 1.10 1.72
N TYR A 144 -19.59 2.29 1.15
CA TYR A 144 -18.41 2.66 0.38
C TYR A 144 -17.87 3.98 0.89
N PHE A 145 -16.63 3.95 1.37
CA PHE A 145 -15.94 5.15 1.82
C PHE A 145 -15.02 5.66 0.71
N ASP A 146 -15.24 6.88 0.27
CA ASP A 146 -14.45 7.58 -0.75
C ASP A 146 -13.42 8.49 -0.06
N ALA A 147 -12.15 8.08 -0.13
CA ALA A 147 -11.01 8.84 0.40
C ALA A 147 -10.29 9.67 -0.69
N SER A 148 -10.81 9.72 -1.93
CA SER A 148 -10.12 10.36 -3.06
C SER A 148 -9.86 11.86 -2.89
N LYS A 149 -10.66 12.53 -2.04
CA LYS A 149 -10.57 13.96 -1.76
C LYS A 149 -9.84 14.28 -0.45
N ILE A 150 -9.39 13.27 0.30
CA ILE A 150 -8.71 13.51 1.58
C ILE A 150 -7.40 14.27 1.34
N GLU A 151 -7.18 15.35 2.09
CA GLU A 151 -5.92 16.10 2.04
C GLU A 151 -5.03 15.72 3.20
N ALA A 152 -3.78 15.36 2.92
CA ALA A 152 -2.81 15.05 3.97
C ALA A 152 -2.57 16.28 4.86
N LYS A 153 -2.25 16.04 6.13
CA LYS A 153 -1.92 17.10 7.08
C LYS A 153 -0.72 17.90 6.57
N LYS A 154 -0.80 19.23 6.66
CA LYS A 154 0.30 20.13 6.27
C LYS A 154 1.40 20.21 7.34
N ALA A 155 1.01 20.02 8.60
CA ALA A 155 1.89 20.07 9.76
C ALA A 155 1.49 18.99 10.78
N ASN A 156 2.20 18.95 11.92
CA ASN A 156 2.02 17.99 12.99
C ASN A 156 0.73 18.26 13.81
N GLU A 157 -0.42 18.20 13.17
CA GLU A 157 -1.73 18.53 13.74
C GLU A 157 -2.53 17.28 14.10
N LYS A 158 -3.29 17.36 15.20
CA LYS A 158 -4.29 16.34 15.54
C LYS A 158 -5.61 16.69 14.83
N ARG A 159 -5.88 16.02 13.70
CA ARG A 159 -7.15 16.13 12.96
C ARG A 159 -7.90 14.79 13.02
N SER A 160 -9.18 14.83 13.39
CA SER A 160 -10.10 13.69 13.30
C SER A 160 -10.67 13.57 11.89
N LEU A 161 -11.22 12.41 11.53
CA LEU A 161 -11.98 12.26 10.29
C LEU A 161 -13.41 12.78 10.45
N VAL A 162 -13.97 13.26 9.35
CA VAL A 162 -15.37 13.63 9.20
C VAL A 162 -15.95 12.86 8.01
N PHE A 163 -17.14 12.29 8.23
CA PHE A 163 -17.85 11.50 7.24
C PHE A 163 -19.08 12.26 6.76
N GLU A 164 -19.21 12.44 5.45
CA GLU A 164 -20.35 13.10 4.81
C GLU A 164 -21.06 12.14 3.86
N LEU A 165 -22.39 12.08 3.90
CA LEU A 165 -23.16 11.27 2.96
C LEU A 165 -23.08 11.90 1.57
N SER A 166 -22.38 11.24 0.63
CA SER A 166 -22.29 11.70 -0.75
C SER A 166 -23.51 11.28 -1.56
N LYS A 167 -23.78 9.97 -1.61
CA LYS A 167 -24.92 9.40 -2.34
C LYS A 167 -25.28 8.01 -1.82
N VAL A 168 -26.44 7.51 -2.21
CA VAL A 168 -26.81 6.10 -2.07
C VAL A 168 -26.96 5.62 -3.50
N ARG A 169 -26.13 4.65 -3.92
CA ARG A 169 -26.22 4.05 -5.26
C ARG A 169 -27.19 2.88 -5.18
N GLU A 170 -28.14 2.80 -6.09
CA GLU A 170 -28.93 1.59 -6.29
C GLU A 170 -28.04 0.53 -6.95
N ASP A 171 -28.09 -0.71 -6.46
CA ASP A 171 -27.35 -1.79 -7.12
C ASP A 171 -27.95 -2.05 -8.51
N PRO A 172 -27.15 -2.08 -9.59
CA PRO A 172 -27.64 -2.27 -10.96
C PRO A 172 -28.18 -3.68 -11.23
N GLU A 173 -27.99 -4.64 -10.33
CA GLU A 173 -28.58 -5.96 -10.43
C GLU A 173 -29.85 -6.01 -9.56
N GLY A 174 -31.01 -6.00 -10.21
CA GLY A 174 -32.34 -6.16 -9.61
C GLY A 174 -32.58 -7.53 -8.98
N LYS A 175 -31.69 -7.97 -8.08
CA LYS A 175 -31.91 -9.12 -7.19
C LYS A 175 -32.33 -8.58 -5.83
N PRO A 176 -33.58 -8.80 -5.40
CA PRO A 176 -33.99 -8.47 -4.04
C PRO A 176 -33.18 -9.36 -3.08
N SER A 177 -32.22 -8.77 -2.37
CA SER A 177 -31.59 -9.48 -1.25
C SER A 177 -32.66 -9.67 -0.19
N ALA A 178 -33.01 -10.93 0.05
CA ALA A 178 -34.04 -11.37 0.96
C ALA A 178 -33.60 -11.20 2.43
N SER A 179 -33.52 -9.96 2.90
CA SER A 179 -33.52 -9.60 4.33
C SER A 179 -33.55 -8.08 4.49
N ASN A 180 -34.74 -7.49 4.69
CA ASN A 180 -35.04 -6.15 5.26
C ASN A 180 -34.15 -4.92 4.94
N GLY A 181 -33.29 -4.94 3.92
CA GLY A 181 -32.42 -3.84 3.53
C GLY A 181 -32.46 -3.66 2.02
N ALA A 182 -33.03 -2.55 1.57
CA ALA A 182 -33.01 -2.13 0.17
C ALA A 182 -31.57 -2.13 -0.36
N GLY A 183 -31.35 -2.80 -1.50
CA GLY A 183 -30.04 -3.06 -2.12
C GLY A 183 -29.36 -1.81 -2.67
N GLY A 184 -28.99 -0.89 -1.77
CA GLY A 184 -28.29 0.34 -2.11
C GLY A 184 -26.96 0.45 -1.37
N THR A 185 -25.90 0.79 -2.11
CA THR A 185 -24.58 1.08 -1.53
C THR A 185 -24.56 2.51 -0.99
N ILE A 186 -24.37 2.66 0.32
CA ILE A 186 -24.26 3.95 1.01
C ILE A 186 -22.84 4.49 0.82
N VAL A 187 -22.70 5.62 0.12
CA VAL A 187 -21.42 6.23 -0.21
C VAL A 187 -21.12 7.41 0.72
N PHE A 188 -20.06 7.29 1.50
CA PHE A 188 -19.53 8.37 2.35
C PHE A 188 -18.30 9.02 1.71
N ALA A 189 -18.25 10.35 1.70
CA ALA A 189 -17.02 11.09 1.45
C ALA A 189 -16.26 11.25 2.77
N VAL A 190 -14.96 10.97 2.75
CA VAL A 190 -14.09 11.04 3.91
C VAL A 190 -13.15 12.23 3.79
N GLN A 191 -13.12 13.08 4.82
CA GLN A 191 -12.24 14.25 4.89
C GLN A 191 -11.69 14.41 6.30
N TYR A 192 -10.60 15.17 6.46
CA TYR A 192 -10.17 15.60 7.80
C TYR A 192 -11.03 16.76 8.28
N SER A 193 -11.27 16.81 9.59
CA SER A 193 -11.94 17.92 10.24
C SER A 193 -11.18 19.22 10.01
N GLU A 194 -11.89 20.22 9.50
CA GLU A 194 -11.44 21.59 9.42
C GLU A 194 -12.28 22.45 10.36
N ARG A 195 -11.64 23.38 11.08
CA ARG A 195 -12.32 24.35 11.97
C ARG A 195 -13.26 23.71 13.02
N GLY A 196 -12.94 22.50 13.49
CA GLY A 196 -13.72 21.81 14.51
C GLY A 196 -14.98 21.10 14.01
N ALA A 197 -15.13 20.92 12.68
CA ALA A 197 -16.21 20.14 12.11
C ALA A 197 -16.23 18.71 12.68
N LYS A 198 -17.42 18.22 13.02
CA LYS A 198 -17.65 16.86 13.51
C LYS A 198 -18.69 16.18 12.64
N THR A 199 -18.59 14.86 12.53
CA THR A 199 -19.60 14.03 11.86
C THR A 199 -20.94 14.17 12.58
N LYS A 200 -21.96 14.67 11.90
CA LYS A 200 -23.31 14.80 12.43
C LYS A 200 -24.11 13.52 12.19
N GLN A 201 -23.90 12.52 13.03
CA GLN A 201 -24.48 11.18 12.86
C GLN A 201 -26.01 11.21 12.76
N ASP A 202 -26.70 12.01 13.57
CA ASP A 202 -28.16 12.16 13.52
C ASP A 202 -28.67 12.64 12.15
N GLU A 203 -27.96 13.58 11.53
CA GLU A 203 -28.31 14.10 10.21
C GLU A 203 -28.07 13.03 9.12
N LEU A 204 -27.01 12.24 9.25
CA LEU A 204 -26.72 11.12 8.34
C LEU A 204 -27.80 10.03 8.43
N LEU A 205 -28.18 9.62 9.65
CA LEU A 205 -29.25 8.64 9.87
C LEU A 205 -30.57 9.10 9.26
N LYS A 206 -30.94 10.38 9.45
CA LYS A 206 -32.14 10.96 8.83
C LYS A 206 -32.06 10.97 7.30
N ALA A 207 -30.90 11.34 6.74
CA ALA A 207 -30.70 11.41 5.29
C ALA A 207 -30.73 10.02 4.63
N ILE A 208 -30.21 8.99 5.30
CA ILE A 208 -30.22 7.60 4.82
C ILE A 208 -31.63 7.01 4.92
N LYS A 209 -32.36 7.27 6.01
CA LYS A 209 -33.77 6.88 6.17
C LYS A 209 -34.67 7.48 5.08
N ARG A 210 -34.46 8.75 4.72
CA ARG A 210 -35.18 9.40 3.60
C ARG A 210 -34.98 8.70 2.26
N LYS A 211 -33.88 7.97 2.09
CA LYS A 211 -33.54 7.20 0.89
C LYS A 211 -33.98 5.73 0.98
N GLY A 212 -34.80 5.37 1.97
CA GLY A 212 -35.40 4.04 2.07
C GLY A 212 -34.53 2.97 2.73
N ILE A 213 -33.37 3.35 3.30
CA ILE A 213 -32.50 2.42 4.04
C ILE A 213 -32.59 2.74 5.53
N ALA A 214 -33.00 1.75 6.33
CA ALA A 214 -33.05 1.87 7.78
C ALA A 214 -31.78 1.27 8.40
N ILE A 215 -30.88 2.11 8.90
CA ILE A 215 -29.68 1.71 9.65
C ILE A 215 -29.76 2.19 11.09
N THR A 216 -29.12 1.46 12.00
CA THR A 216 -28.95 1.88 13.41
C THR A 216 -27.70 2.73 13.59
N GLU A 217 -27.64 3.48 14.69
CA GLU A 217 -26.47 4.26 15.07
C GLU A 217 -25.24 3.36 15.30
N GLU A 218 -25.42 2.22 15.97
CA GLU A 218 -24.37 1.23 16.21
C GLU A 218 -23.77 0.68 14.90
N GLN A 219 -24.61 0.40 13.91
CA GLN A 219 -24.15 -0.04 12.59
C GLN A 219 -23.35 1.05 11.90
N LEU A 220 -23.82 2.30 11.94
CA LEU A 220 -23.09 3.42 11.36
C LEU A 220 -21.74 3.64 12.03
N GLU A 221 -21.69 3.59 13.36
CA GLU A 221 -20.45 3.75 14.13
C GLU A 221 -19.48 2.60 13.86
N ARG A 222 -19.98 1.36 13.78
CA ARG A 222 -19.17 0.19 13.40
C ARG A 222 -18.54 0.37 12.02
N ALA A 223 -19.28 0.89 11.04
CA ALA A 223 -18.74 1.16 9.71
C ALA A 223 -17.58 2.16 9.75
N PHE A 224 -17.73 3.26 10.50
CA PHE A 224 -16.67 4.27 10.67
C PHE A 224 -15.42 3.70 11.35
N ARG A 225 -15.61 2.93 12.44
CA ARG A 225 -14.49 2.28 13.14
C ARG A 225 -13.73 1.30 12.24
N VAL A 226 -14.43 0.52 11.41
CA VAL A 226 -13.77 -0.39 10.47
C VAL A 226 -12.96 0.40 9.43
N PHE A 227 -13.50 1.52 8.93
CA PHE A 227 -12.76 2.39 8.01
C PHE A 227 -11.49 2.97 8.66
N GLU A 228 -11.57 3.42 9.91
CA GLU A 228 -10.45 4.02 10.64
C GLU A 228 -9.30 3.04 10.92
N LYS A 229 -9.59 1.74 11.00
CA LYS A 229 -8.61 0.68 11.24
C LYS A 229 -7.71 0.34 10.05
N GLN A 230 -7.94 0.89 8.85
CA GLN A 230 -7.15 0.60 7.65
C GLN A 230 -5.63 0.85 7.74
N SER A 231 -5.19 1.55 8.79
CA SER A 231 -3.82 2.03 8.94
C SER A 231 -3.24 1.72 10.32
N GLU A 232 -3.85 0.76 11.03
CA GLU A 232 -3.28 0.07 12.20
C GLU A 232 -2.60 -1.23 11.80
#